data_AF-A0A1V5LH88-F1
#
_entry.id   AF-A0A1V5LH88-F1
#
_cell.length_a   1.000
_cell.length_b   1.000
_cell.length_c   1.000
_cell.angle_alpha   90.00
_cell.angle_beta   90.00
_cell.angle_gamma   90.00
#
_symmetry.space_group_name_H-M   'P 1'
#
loop_
_entity.id
_entity.type
_entity.pdbx_description
1 polymer ?
#
loop_
_entity_poly.entity_id
_entity_poly.type
_entity_poly.pdbx_seq_one_letter_code
_entity_poly.pdbx_strand_id
1 'polypeptide(L)'
;MRTLLIFLAIINFVNTKEDLQYLFLGFALGLFFQGSVAIHQWLRGPVGLYFLGEQPGDWQARGTFVHPSVAGFYFSLMSVLIFRMAVYLRPRFHPLYVVAFFFGVTALYATMNRANWLGFAGSMIIMFGLDFVRGKALTKKARGLLAVIAVVALIGAARYGTIIVERFSDSEKSMMGDHSSSRKSLALDAWRIINEHPLTGVGLNNYKEFVNKETAGLQVVHCSYLLVAAELGYPGGLLFIALIITFLFIGFKTRRSTDPFLYHISSAAVTGVIAFAIGMLPSPDYRNLYVKNHIWMVYGITLVVAKMEHYRRRMLADPRVRAQLAARRKALQEQQEALAARRLPGMQGSF
;
A
#
# COMPACT_ATOMS: atom_id res chain seq x y z
N MET A 1 11.88 -6.63 -17.06
CA MET A 1 11.63 -5.46 -17.93
C MET A 1 10.26 -4.80 -17.72
N ARG A 2 9.13 -5.53 -17.79
CA ARG A 2 7.76 -4.94 -17.66
C ARG A 2 7.57 -3.98 -16.48
N THR A 3 8.00 -4.40 -15.28
CA THR A 3 7.89 -3.60 -14.05
C THR A 3 8.66 -2.26 -14.11
N LEU A 4 9.86 -2.27 -14.70
CA LEU A 4 10.67 -1.06 -14.86
C LEU A 4 10.02 -0.08 -15.85
N LEU A 5 9.38 -0.58 -16.90
CA LEU A 5 8.66 0.26 -17.86
C LEU A 5 7.48 0.98 -17.20
N ILE A 6 6.73 0.30 -16.33
CA ILE A 6 5.64 0.93 -15.56
C ILE A 6 6.18 2.04 -14.66
N PHE A 7 7.27 1.78 -13.95
CA PHE A 7 7.93 2.77 -13.10
C PHE A 7 8.39 4.00 -13.91
N LEU A 8 9.08 3.79 -15.03
CA LEU A 8 9.54 4.86 -15.91
C LEU A 8 8.35 5.63 -16.51
N ALA A 9 7.28 4.93 -16.93
CA ALA A 9 6.07 5.56 -17.43
C ALA A 9 5.44 6.49 -16.38
N ILE A 10 5.29 6.04 -15.13
CA ILE A 10 4.74 6.88 -14.06
C ILE A 10 5.59 8.14 -13.85
N ILE A 11 6.92 8.02 -13.82
CA ILE A 11 7.80 9.16 -13.56
C ILE A 11 7.78 10.20 -14.68
N ASN A 12 7.63 9.73 -15.93
CA ASN A 12 7.67 10.59 -17.12
C ASN A 12 6.30 11.21 -17.44
N PHE A 13 5.21 10.45 -17.33
CA PHE A 13 3.88 10.91 -17.73
C PHE A 13 3.09 11.59 -16.61
N VAL A 14 3.38 11.31 -15.34
CA VAL A 14 2.68 11.94 -14.20
C VAL A 14 3.45 13.19 -13.76
N ASN A 15 2.91 14.36 -14.04
CA ASN A 15 3.57 15.65 -13.79
C ASN A 15 2.71 16.62 -12.97
N THR A 16 1.39 16.45 -12.99
CA THR A 16 0.45 17.34 -12.32
C THR A 16 -0.28 16.65 -11.16
N LYS A 17 -0.95 17.46 -10.32
CA LYS A 17 -1.83 16.91 -9.26
C LYS A 17 -3.03 16.17 -9.86
N GLU A 18 -3.49 16.62 -11.02
CA GLU A 18 -4.60 16.01 -11.74
C GLU A 18 -4.20 14.63 -12.28
N ASP A 19 -2.99 14.49 -12.86
CA ASP A 19 -2.45 13.20 -13.29
C ASP A 19 -2.38 12.21 -12.13
N LEU A 20 -1.95 12.66 -10.95
CA LEU A 20 -1.96 11.84 -9.74
C LEU A 20 -3.38 11.44 -9.34
N GLN A 21 -4.38 12.32 -9.48
CA GLN A 21 -5.77 11.97 -9.20
C GLN A 21 -6.29 10.92 -10.20
N TYR A 22 -5.94 11.01 -11.49
CA TYR A 22 -6.31 9.99 -12.48
C TYR A 22 -5.60 8.65 -12.25
N LEU A 23 -4.32 8.67 -11.85
CA LEU A 23 -3.60 7.46 -11.49
C LEU A 23 -4.27 6.75 -10.29
N PHE A 24 -4.61 7.51 -9.24
CA PHE A 24 -5.32 6.97 -8.08
C PHE A 24 -6.76 6.56 -8.41
N LEU A 25 -7.42 7.21 -9.39
CA LEU A 25 -8.71 6.76 -9.91
C LEU A 25 -8.60 5.38 -10.55
N GLY A 26 -7.55 5.15 -11.35
CA GLY A 26 -7.25 3.82 -11.91
C GLY A 26 -7.05 2.77 -10.82
N PHE A 27 -6.34 3.10 -9.74
CA PHE A 27 -6.20 2.20 -8.59
C PHE A 27 -7.52 1.94 -7.87
N ALA A 28 -8.38 2.96 -7.72
CA ALA A 28 -9.69 2.78 -7.10
C ALA A 28 -10.59 1.88 -7.94
N LEU A 29 -10.59 2.05 -9.27
CA LEU A 29 -11.32 1.18 -10.20
C LEU A 29 -10.80 -0.26 -10.14
N GLY A 30 -9.48 -0.45 -10.18
CA GLY A 30 -8.86 -1.77 -10.04
C GLY A 30 -9.19 -2.44 -8.70
N LEU A 31 -9.12 -1.69 -7.60
CA LEU A 31 -9.44 -2.18 -6.27
C LEU A 31 -10.91 -2.57 -6.14
N PHE A 32 -11.81 -1.75 -6.69
CA PHE A 32 -13.23 -2.05 -6.73
C PHE A 32 -13.53 -3.29 -7.58
N PHE A 33 -12.95 -3.41 -8.77
CA PHE A 33 -13.11 -4.57 -9.64
C PHE A 33 -12.61 -5.85 -8.97
N GLN A 34 -11.35 -5.88 -8.53
CA GLN A 34 -10.77 -7.04 -7.85
C GLN A 34 -11.51 -7.37 -6.56
N GLY A 35 -11.92 -6.35 -5.81
CA GLY A 35 -12.69 -6.52 -4.59
C GLY A 35 -14.06 -7.14 -4.86
N SER A 36 -14.74 -6.72 -5.92
CA SER A 36 -16.04 -7.28 -6.33
C SER A 36 -15.92 -8.75 -6.72
N VAL A 37 -14.90 -9.10 -7.52
CA VAL A 37 -14.62 -10.50 -7.91
C VAL A 37 -14.32 -11.35 -6.68
N ALA A 38 -13.44 -10.87 -5.79
CA ALA A 38 -13.07 -11.59 -4.57
C ALA A 38 -14.25 -11.79 -3.60
N ILE A 39 -15.08 -10.78 -3.40
CA ILE A 39 -16.29 -10.88 -2.57
C ILE A 39 -17.27 -11.86 -3.19
N HIS A 40 -17.45 -11.85 -4.51
CA HIS A 40 -18.31 -12.81 -5.19
C HIS A 40 -17.79 -14.24 -5.00
N GLN A 41 -16.49 -14.47 -5.20
CA GLN A 41 -15.83 -15.77 -4.98
C GLN A 41 -16.09 -16.31 -3.58
N TRP A 42 -15.96 -15.45 -2.57
CA TRP A 42 -16.16 -15.83 -1.18
C TRP A 42 -17.61 -16.21 -0.85
N LEU A 43 -18.58 -15.53 -1.46
CA LEU A 43 -20.00 -15.73 -1.15
C LEU A 43 -20.66 -16.82 -2.00
N ARG A 44 -20.24 -16.99 -3.26
CA ARG A 44 -20.93 -17.80 -4.26
C ARG A 44 -20.04 -18.79 -5.01
N GLY A 45 -18.72 -18.72 -4.85
CA GLY A 45 -17.75 -19.49 -5.63
C GLY A 45 -17.31 -18.78 -6.92
N PRO A 46 -16.59 -19.49 -7.81
CA PRO A 46 -15.92 -18.90 -8.98
C PRO A 46 -16.86 -18.12 -9.90
N VAL A 47 -16.38 -16.99 -10.44
CA VAL A 47 -17.16 -16.08 -11.30
C VAL A 47 -17.19 -16.56 -12.76
N GLY A 48 -16.18 -17.30 -13.20
CA GLY A 48 -16.01 -17.75 -14.59
C GLY A 48 -15.06 -16.88 -15.42
N LEU A 49 -14.26 -16.03 -14.77
CA LEU A 49 -13.26 -15.14 -15.36
C LEU A 49 -11.91 -15.84 -15.57
N TYR A 50 -11.92 -17.13 -15.95
CA TYR A 50 -10.71 -17.95 -16.13
C TYR A 50 -9.72 -17.33 -17.12
N PHE A 51 -10.23 -16.66 -18.16
CA PHE A 51 -9.42 -15.95 -19.15
C PHE A 51 -8.64 -14.74 -18.59
N LEU A 52 -9.08 -14.19 -17.45
CA LEU A 52 -8.37 -13.13 -16.72
C LEU A 52 -7.45 -13.68 -15.63
N GLY A 53 -7.31 -15.01 -15.55
CA GLY A 53 -6.46 -15.67 -14.55
C GLY A 53 -7.18 -16.03 -13.25
N GLU A 54 -8.52 -15.93 -13.19
CA GLU A 54 -9.28 -16.59 -12.12
C GLU A 54 -8.94 -18.08 -12.11
N GLN A 55 -8.58 -18.61 -10.96
CA GLN A 55 -8.31 -20.03 -10.79
C GLN A 55 -9.46 -20.65 -9.99
N PRO A 56 -10.00 -21.80 -10.42
CA PRO A 56 -10.90 -22.57 -9.56
C PRO A 56 -10.10 -22.97 -8.32
N GLY A 57 -10.60 -22.60 -7.16
CA GLY A 57 -9.92 -22.82 -5.90
C GLY A 57 -10.90 -22.81 -4.74
N ASP A 58 -10.40 -23.23 -3.60
CA ASP A 58 -11.14 -23.40 -2.34
C ASP A 58 -11.90 -22.13 -1.89
N TRP A 59 -12.57 -22.22 -0.75
CA TRP A 59 -13.29 -21.18 -0.02
C TRP A 59 -12.58 -19.82 0.21
N GLN A 60 -11.31 -19.67 -0.16
CA GLN A 60 -10.56 -18.43 -0.02
C GLN A 60 -10.67 -17.54 -1.27
N ALA A 61 -11.04 -16.28 -1.08
CA ALA A 61 -11.07 -15.33 -2.20
C ALA A 61 -9.68 -15.01 -2.74
N ARG A 62 -9.55 -14.96 -4.07
CA ARG A 62 -8.29 -14.66 -4.77
C ARG A 62 -8.43 -13.54 -5.79
N GLY A 63 -9.64 -13.08 -6.10
CA GLY A 63 -9.87 -12.16 -7.23
C GLY A 63 -9.43 -12.82 -8.53
N THR A 64 -8.80 -12.05 -9.43
CA THR A 64 -8.16 -12.61 -10.63
C THR A 64 -6.69 -12.98 -10.41
N PHE A 65 -6.25 -13.11 -9.15
CA PHE A 65 -4.90 -13.53 -8.81
C PHE A 65 -4.84 -15.05 -8.61
N VAL A 66 -3.65 -15.62 -8.85
CA VAL A 66 -3.41 -17.07 -8.74
C VAL A 66 -3.51 -17.57 -7.29
N HIS A 67 -3.06 -16.75 -6.32
CA HIS A 67 -2.90 -17.17 -4.93
C HIS A 67 -3.52 -16.16 -3.95
N PRO A 68 -4.19 -16.60 -2.85
CA PRO A 68 -4.82 -15.70 -1.88
C PRO A 68 -3.82 -14.76 -1.19
N SER A 69 -2.56 -15.19 -1.06
CA SER A 69 -1.50 -14.33 -0.50
C SER A 69 -1.20 -13.12 -1.39
N VAL A 70 -1.12 -13.33 -2.70
CA VAL A 70 -0.90 -12.25 -3.68
C VAL A 70 -2.10 -11.31 -3.72
N ALA A 71 -3.32 -11.87 -3.67
CA ALA A 71 -4.55 -11.09 -3.62
C ALA A 71 -4.63 -10.24 -2.35
N GLY A 72 -4.39 -10.83 -1.17
CA GLY A 72 -4.42 -10.11 0.10
C GLY A 72 -3.31 -9.05 0.19
N PHE A 73 -2.14 -9.31 -0.41
CA PHE A 73 -1.09 -8.31 -0.55
C PHE A 73 -1.56 -7.10 -1.36
N TYR A 74 -2.16 -7.35 -2.52
CA TYR A 74 -2.76 -6.31 -3.37
C TYR A 74 -3.82 -5.51 -2.62
N PHE A 75 -4.80 -6.18 -1.99
CA PHE A 75 -5.87 -5.51 -1.27
C PHE A 75 -5.36 -4.69 -0.08
N SER A 76 -4.38 -5.20 0.68
CA SER A 76 -3.74 -4.48 1.77
C SER A 76 -3.05 -3.21 1.26
N LEU A 77 -2.15 -3.36 0.28
CA LEU A 77 -1.37 -2.24 -0.26
C LEU A 77 -2.26 -1.17 -0.90
N MET A 78 -3.19 -1.56 -1.77
CA MET A 78 -4.07 -0.62 -2.47
C MET A 78 -5.05 0.05 -1.52
N SER A 79 -5.59 -0.67 -0.53
CA SER A 79 -6.52 -0.06 0.44
C SER A 79 -5.83 1.02 1.29
N VAL A 80 -4.56 0.80 1.68
CA VAL A 80 -3.76 1.83 2.38
C VAL A 80 -3.55 3.07 1.50
N LEU A 81 -3.28 2.89 0.20
CA LEU A 81 -3.12 4.01 -0.73
C LEU A 81 -4.43 4.79 -0.91
N ILE A 82 -5.54 4.08 -1.15
CA ILE A 82 -6.85 4.69 -1.40
C ILE A 82 -7.43 5.35 -0.15
N PHE A 83 -7.11 4.88 1.06
CA PHE A 83 -7.62 5.44 2.31
C PHE A 83 -7.41 6.97 2.40
N ARG A 84 -6.24 7.48 1.99
CA ARG A 84 -5.96 8.92 2.03
C ARG A 84 -6.84 9.73 1.08
N MET A 85 -7.13 9.17 -0.11
CA MET A 85 -8.05 9.76 -1.07
C MET A 85 -9.49 9.74 -0.54
N ALA A 86 -9.90 8.61 0.04
CA ALA A 86 -11.23 8.39 0.58
C ALA A 86 -11.51 9.28 1.82
N VAL A 87 -10.52 9.60 2.64
CA VAL A 87 -10.73 10.36 3.88
C VAL A 87 -10.42 11.85 3.71
N TYR A 88 -9.24 12.20 3.17
CA TYR A 88 -8.67 13.54 3.29
C TYR A 88 -8.73 14.40 2.02
N LEU A 89 -8.61 13.84 0.82
CA LEU A 89 -8.35 14.63 -0.40
C LEU A 89 -9.57 14.98 -1.27
N ARG A 90 -10.78 14.50 -0.94
CA ARG A 90 -12.07 14.77 -1.63
C ARG A 90 -11.94 15.15 -3.14
N PRO A 91 -11.35 14.29 -3.98
CA PRO A 91 -11.21 14.54 -5.41
C PRO A 91 -12.57 14.44 -6.15
N ARG A 92 -12.61 14.78 -7.45
CA ARG A 92 -13.83 14.79 -8.28
C ARG A 92 -14.71 13.53 -8.15
N PHE A 93 -14.09 12.35 -8.11
CA PHE A 93 -14.79 11.06 -8.00
C PHE A 93 -14.76 10.50 -6.56
N HIS A 94 -14.82 11.36 -5.55
CA HIS A 94 -14.67 11.00 -4.13
C HIS A 94 -15.48 9.77 -3.68
N PRO A 95 -16.77 9.60 -4.03
CA PRO A 95 -17.56 8.43 -3.61
C PRO A 95 -16.95 7.10 -4.05
N LEU A 96 -16.37 7.03 -5.25
CA LEU A 96 -15.75 5.82 -5.77
C LEU A 96 -14.55 5.38 -4.92
N TYR A 97 -13.75 6.32 -4.40
CA TYR A 97 -12.65 5.99 -3.50
C TYR A 97 -13.13 5.39 -2.18
N VAL A 98 -14.27 5.86 -1.67
CA VAL A 98 -14.87 5.31 -0.44
C VAL A 98 -15.40 3.91 -0.69
N VAL A 99 -16.14 3.70 -1.78
CA VAL A 99 -16.66 2.37 -2.17
C VAL A 99 -15.52 1.39 -2.44
N ALA A 100 -14.54 1.78 -3.25
CA ALA A 100 -13.36 0.97 -3.56
C ALA A 100 -12.59 0.57 -2.29
N PHE A 101 -12.43 1.50 -1.34
CA PHE A 101 -11.79 1.20 -0.05
C PHE A 101 -12.56 0.11 0.73
N PHE A 102 -13.87 0.23 0.86
CA PHE A 102 -14.67 -0.79 1.56
C PHE A 102 -14.61 -2.13 0.85
N PHE A 103 -14.76 -2.17 -0.47
CA PHE A 103 -14.64 -3.40 -1.25
C PHE A 103 -13.23 -4.02 -1.09
N GLY A 104 -12.18 -3.19 -1.07
CA GLY A 104 -10.81 -3.63 -0.82
C GLY A 104 -10.61 -4.25 0.56
N VAL A 105 -11.13 -3.62 1.62
CA VAL A 105 -11.03 -4.13 2.99
C VAL A 105 -11.86 -5.40 3.19
N THR A 106 -13.07 -5.46 2.63
CA THR A 106 -13.90 -6.66 2.68
C THR A 106 -13.29 -7.81 1.87
N ALA A 107 -12.72 -7.52 0.70
CA ALA A 107 -12.01 -8.53 -0.09
C ALA A 107 -10.73 -9.01 0.60
N LEU A 108 -9.98 -8.11 1.25
CA LEU A 108 -8.85 -8.47 2.10
C LEU A 108 -9.28 -9.47 3.18
N TYR A 109 -10.38 -9.20 3.86
CA TYR A 109 -10.98 -10.15 4.80
C TYR A 109 -11.35 -11.47 4.13
N ALA A 110 -12.01 -11.44 2.96
CA ALA A 110 -12.39 -12.63 2.21
C ALA A 110 -11.21 -13.52 1.78
N THR A 111 -9.98 -12.98 1.66
CA THR A 111 -8.79 -13.79 1.35
C THR A 111 -8.39 -14.77 2.44
N MET A 112 -8.86 -14.56 3.68
CA MET A 112 -8.55 -15.41 4.85
C MET A 112 -7.05 -15.55 5.13
N ASN A 113 -6.26 -14.57 4.66
CA ASN A 113 -4.82 -14.50 4.89
C ASN A 113 -4.50 -13.54 6.04
N ARG A 114 -4.27 -14.13 7.22
CA ARG A 114 -3.98 -13.43 8.48
C ARG A 114 -2.77 -12.53 8.41
N ALA A 115 -1.71 -12.94 7.72
CA ALA A 115 -0.50 -12.14 7.56
C ALA A 115 -0.80 -10.81 6.84
N ASN A 116 -1.67 -10.85 5.83
CA ASN A 116 -2.07 -9.64 5.10
C ASN A 116 -3.01 -8.75 5.94
N TRP A 117 -3.86 -9.32 6.79
CA TRP A 117 -4.68 -8.56 7.75
C TRP A 117 -3.82 -7.82 8.77
N LEU A 118 -2.86 -8.51 9.37
CA LEU A 118 -1.92 -7.93 10.33
C LEU A 118 -1.02 -6.88 9.64
N GLY A 119 -0.58 -7.15 8.41
CA GLY A 119 0.16 -6.20 7.61
C GLY A 119 -0.63 -4.92 7.32
N PHE A 120 -1.91 -5.03 6.95
CA PHE A 120 -2.80 -3.88 6.77
C PHE A 120 -2.99 -3.12 8.08
N ALA A 121 -3.35 -3.81 9.17
CA ALA A 121 -3.57 -3.20 10.48
C ALA A 121 -2.31 -2.47 10.99
N GLY A 122 -1.14 -3.13 10.93
CA GLY A 122 0.14 -2.54 11.30
C GLY A 122 0.48 -1.29 10.47
N SER A 123 0.23 -1.33 9.17
CA SER A 123 0.44 -0.17 8.27
C SER A 123 -0.49 1.00 8.59
N MET A 124 -1.74 0.72 8.94
CA MET A 124 -2.70 1.74 9.39
C MET A 124 -2.30 2.34 10.74
N ILE A 125 -1.87 1.52 11.70
CA ILE A 125 -1.37 1.98 13.01
C ILE A 125 -0.16 2.91 12.81
N ILE A 126 0.82 2.49 12.00
CA ILE A 126 2.00 3.32 11.69
C ILE A 126 1.58 4.61 10.98
N MET A 127 0.65 4.55 10.03
CA MET A 127 0.15 5.72 9.33
C MET A 127 -0.40 6.78 10.30
N PHE A 128 -1.23 6.35 11.26
CA PHE A 128 -1.84 7.23 12.24
C PHE A 128 -0.86 7.68 13.33
N GLY A 129 0.06 6.82 13.75
CA GLY A 129 1.15 7.20 14.66
C GLY A 129 2.00 8.33 14.07
N LEU A 130 2.36 8.21 12.78
CA LEU A 130 3.10 9.25 12.05
C LEU A 130 2.29 10.55 11.87
N ASP A 131 0.96 10.46 11.76
CA ASP A 131 0.07 11.62 11.71
C ASP A 131 -0.03 12.31 13.08
N PHE A 132 -0.18 11.51 14.14
CA PHE A 132 -0.29 11.95 15.53
C PHE A 132 0.95 12.73 15.99
N VAL A 133 2.15 12.20 15.70
CA VAL A 133 3.43 12.88 16.01
C VAL A 133 3.55 14.24 15.31
N ARG A 134 2.81 14.48 14.22
CA ARG A 134 2.75 15.77 13.52
C ARG A 134 1.59 16.66 13.96
N GLY A 135 0.91 16.33 15.05
CA GLY A 135 -0.28 17.05 15.52
C GLY A 135 -1.49 16.89 14.59
N LYS A 136 -1.45 15.97 13.62
CA LYS A 136 -2.54 15.72 12.67
C LYS A 136 -3.40 14.55 13.16
N ALA A 137 -4.06 14.74 14.30
CA ALA A 137 -4.90 13.71 14.91
C ALA A 137 -5.98 13.14 13.95
N LEU A 138 -6.50 11.97 14.31
CA LEU A 138 -7.57 11.30 13.58
C LEU A 138 -8.78 12.24 13.38
N THR A 139 -9.12 12.50 12.11
CA THR A 139 -10.31 13.30 11.80
C THR A 139 -11.59 12.56 12.23
N LYS A 140 -12.68 13.29 12.49
CA LYS A 140 -14.00 12.68 12.80
C LYS A 140 -14.39 11.63 11.74
N LYS A 141 -14.13 11.93 10.46
CA LYS A 141 -14.37 11.03 9.34
C LYS A 141 -13.47 9.78 9.37
N ALA A 142 -12.18 9.93 9.69
CA ALA A 142 -11.28 8.79 9.86
C ALA A 142 -11.78 7.87 10.99
N ARG A 143 -12.17 8.44 12.13
CA ARG A 143 -12.74 7.67 13.26
C ARG A 143 -14.01 6.92 12.87
N GLY A 144 -14.94 7.59 12.18
CA GLY A 144 -16.16 6.94 11.69
C GLY A 144 -15.87 5.79 10.73
N LEU A 145 -14.95 5.98 9.78
CA LEU A 145 -14.56 4.92 8.85
C LEU A 145 -13.90 3.73 9.56
N LEU A 146 -13.00 3.98 10.51
CA LEU A 146 -12.39 2.93 11.33
C LEU A 146 -13.41 2.20 12.20
N ALA A 147 -14.40 2.92 12.75
CA ALA A 147 -15.48 2.30 13.50
C ALA A 147 -16.32 1.36 12.62
N VAL A 148 -16.62 1.76 11.37
CA VAL A 148 -17.32 0.88 10.42
C VAL A 148 -16.47 -0.36 10.11
N ILE A 149 -15.16 -0.22 9.86
CA ILE A 149 -14.27 -1.37 9.66
C ILE A 149 -14.28 -2.29 10.88
N ALA A 150 -14.19 -1.73 12.09
CA ALA A 150 -14.22 -2.50 13.33
C ALA A 150 -15.54 -3.25 13.49
N VAL A 151 -16.68 -2.63 13.22
CA VAL A 151 -18.00 -3.28 13.25
C VAL A 151 -18.08 -4.42 12.22
N VAL A 152 -17.64 -4.18 10.98
CA VAL A 152 -17.61 -5.23 9.94
C VAL A 152 -16.70 -6.39 10.35
N ALA A 153 -15.54 -6.09 10.94
CA ALA A 153 -14.62 -7.11 11.44
C ALA A 153 -15.23 -7.93 12.60
N LEU A 154 -15.96 -7.28 13.52
CA LEU A 154 -16.67 -7.94 14.62
C LEU A 154 -17.81 -8.84 14.11
N ILE A 155 -18.60 -8.37 13.14
CA ILE A 155 -19.65 -9.18 12.50
C ILE A 155 -19.03 -10.40 11.80
N GLY A 156 -17.95 -10.19 11.06
CA GLY A 156 -17.19 -11.27 10.43
C GLY A 156 -16.66 -12.27 11.46
N ALA A 157 -16.07 -11.79 12.56
CA ALA A 157 -15.58 -12.63 13.64
C ALA A 157 -16.70 -13.42 14.34
N ALA A 158 -17.89 -12.84 14.51
CA ALA A 158 -19.03 -13.57 15.05
C ALA A 158 -19.51 -14.69 14.12
N ARG A 159 -19.46 -14.49 12.80
CA ARG A 159 -19.91 -15.47 11.81
C ARG A 159 -18.86 -16.55 11.50
N TYR A 160 -17.59 -16.19 11.45
CA TYR A 160 -16.48 -17.04 11.01
C TYR A 160 -15.44 -17.29 12.11
N GLY A 161 -15.81 -17.07 13.37
CA GLY A 161 -14.87 -17.08 14.52
C GLY A 161 -14.12 -18.40 14.68
N THR A 162 -14.81 -19.54 14.53
CA THR A 162 -14.18 -20.87 14.59
C THR A 162 -13.10 -21.04 13.53
N ILE A 163 -13.42 -20.68 12.28
CA ILE A 163 -12.46 -20.70 11.16
C ILE A 163 -11.29 -19.77 11.46
N ILE A 164 -11.52 -18.57 11.99
CA ILE A 164 -10.44 -17.64 12.33
C ILE A 164 -9.52 -18.23 13.41
N VAL A 165 -10.07 -18.83 14.46
CA VAL A 165 -9.31 -19.45 15.55
C VAL A 165 -8.48 -20.63 15.02
N GLU A 166 -9.09 -21.56 14.29
CA GLU A 166 -8.41 -22.69 13.64
C GLU A 166 -7.25 -22.21 12.78
N ARG A 167 -7.50 -21.16 12.00
CA ARG A 167 -6.50 -20.50 11.18
C ARG A 167 -5.32 -19.97 12.02
N PHE A 168 -5.55 -19.33 13.16
CA PHE A 168 -4.46 -18.90 14.04
C PHE A 168 -3.70 -20.10 14.64
N SER A 169 -4.40 -21.14 15.08
CA SER A 169 -3.80 -22.37 15.62
C SER A 169 -2.96 -23.14 14.59
N ASP A 170 -3.44 -23.27 13.35
CA ASP A 170 -2.68 -23.86 12.23
C ASP A 170 -1.42 -23.05 11.92
N SER A 171 -1.50 -21.73 12.05
CA SER A 171 -0.35 -20.85 11.83
C SER A 171 0.74 -21.10 12.85
N GLU A 172 0.38 -21.21 14.12
CA GLU A 172 1.30 -21.52 15.21
C GLU A 172 1.99 -22.87 14.98
N LYS A 173 1.21 -23.91 14.64
CA LYS A 173 1.76 -25.23 14.27
C LYS A 173 2.69 -25.17 13.07
N SER A 174 2.34 -24.41 12.02
CA SER A 174 3.18 -24.25 10.82
C SER A 174 4.49 -23.47 11.09
N MET A 175 4.49 -22.64 12.14
CA MET A 175 5.62 -21.78 12.49
C MET A 175 6.56 -22.44 13.50
N MET A 176 6.01 -23.16 14.47
CA MET A 176 6.73 -23.77 15.60
C MET A 176 6.91 -25.29 15.47
N GLY A 177 6.27 -25.94 14.50
CA GLY A 177 6.41 -27.37 14.29
C GLY A 177 7.83 -27.79 13.90
N ASP A 178 8.28 -28.93 14.39
CA ASP A 178 9.60 -29.51 14.09
C ASP A 178 9.63 -30.27 12.75
N HIS A 179 8.66 -30.02 11.87
CA HIS A 179 8.61 -30.61 10.52
C HIS A 179 9.51 -29.85 9.55
N SER A 180 10.07 -30.54 8.55
CA SER A 180 10.94 -29.92 7.54
C SER A 180 10.23 -28.85 6.69
N SER A 181 8.90 -28.90 6.58
CA SER A 181 8.08 -27.88 5.93
C SER A 181 7.76 -26.66 6.81
N SER A 182 8.20 -26.63 8.07
CA SER A 182 7.90 -25.52 8.96
C SER A 182 8.62 -24.25 8.51
N ARG A 183 8.01 -23.08 8.79
CA ARG A 183 8.61 -21.79 8.41
C ARG A 183 9.97 -21.59 9.07
N LYS A 184 10.14 -22.11 10.28
CA LYS A 184 11.42 -22.10 11.00
C LYS A 184 12.47 -22.93 10.27
N SER A 185 12.14 -24.16 9.88
CA SER A 185 13.07 -25.04 9.16
C SER A 185 13.49 -24.44 7.80
N LEU A 186 12.53 -23.92 7.03
CA LEU A 186 12.80 -23.23 5.76
C LEU A 186 13.67 -21.98 5.93
N ALA A 187 13.49 -21.22 7.02
CA ALA A 187 14.31 -20.05 7.31
C ALA A 187 15.75 -20.43 7.69
N LEU A 188 15.93 -21.52 8.46
CA LEU A 188 17.25 -22.05 8.81
C LEU A 188 17.98 -22.59 7.57
N ASP A 189 17.27 -23.27 6.68
CA ASP A 189 17.84 -23.76 5.42
C ASP A 189 18.24 -22.59 4.49
N ALA A 190 17.41 -21.55 4.39
CA ALA A 190 17.79 -20.32 3.68
C ALA A 190 19.05 -19.68 4.27
N TRP A 191 19.17 -19.64 5.60
CA TRP A 191 20.34 -19.09 6.28
C TRP A 191 21.61 -19.91 6.00
N ARG A 192 21.50 -21.23 5.98
CA ARG A 192 22.59 -22.12 5.57
C ARG A 192 23.06 -21.79 4.14
N ILE A 193 22.14 -21.71 3.18
CA ILE A 193 22.46 -21.38 1.77
C ILE A 193 23.17 -20.03 1.66
N ILE A 194 22.71 -19.00 2.39
CA ILE A 194 23.33 -17.67 2.42
C ILE A 194 24.77 -17.75 2.91
N ASN A 195 25.04 -18.52 3.96
CA ASN A 195 26.38 -18.63 4.53
C ASN A 195 27.33 -19.49 3.66
N GLU A 196 26.80 -20.45 2.91
CA GLU A 196 27.57 -21.22 1.93
C GLU A 196 27.92 -20.38 0.68
N HIS A 197 27.04 -19.45 0.28
CA HIS A 197 27.20 -18.63 -0.93
C HIS A 197 27.08 -17.11 -0.63
N PRO A 198 27.93 -16.53 0.23
CA PRO A 198 27.70 -15.21 0.81
C PRO A 198 27.83 -14.04 -0.17
N LEU A 199 28.62 -14.19 -1.25
CA LEU A 199 28.91 -13.09 -2.18
C LEU A 199 27.97 -13.05 -3.39
N THR A 200 27.79 -14.18 -4.05
CA THR A 200 27.02 -14.27 -5.30
C THR A 200 25.64 -14.88 -5.10
N GLY A 201 25.40 -15.51 -3.94
CA GLY A 201 24.28 -16.42 -3.78
C GLY A 201 24.38 -17.62 -4.70
N VAL A 202 23.29 -18.37 -4.80
CA VAL A 202 23.17 -19.55 -5.67
C VAL A 202 22.68 -19.22 -7.09
N GLY A 203 22.45 -17.95 -7.38
CA GLY A 203 21.91 -17.46 -8.65
C GLY A 203 20.39 -17.33 -8.65
N LEU A 204 19.91 -16.39 -9.46
CA LEU A 204 18.48 -16.11 -9.60
C LEU A 204 17.71 -17.37 -9.98
N ASN A 205 16.61 -17.62 -9.29
CA ASN A 205 15.72 -18.76 -9.52
C ASN A 205 16.33 -20.16 -9.24
N ASN A 206 17.56 -20.25 -8.75
CA ASN A 206 18.21 -21.54 -8.44
C ASN A 206 18.00 -22.01 -7.01
N TYR A 207 17.34 -21.23 -6.14
CA TYR A 207 17.16 -21.53 -4.72
C TYR A 207 16.73 -22.99 -4.43
N LYS A 208 15.81 -23.53 -5.24
CA LYS A 208 15.25 -24.88 -5.07
C LYS A 208 16.23 -26.02 -5.35
N GLU A 209 17.35 -25.77 -6.02
CA GLU A 209 18.37 -26.78 -6.29
C GLU A 209 19.35 -26.95 -5.11
N PHE A 210 19.37 -25.97 -4.20
CA PHE A 210 20.33 -25.89 -3.10
C PHE A 210 19.70 -26.10 -1.71
N VAL A 211 18.39 -26.38 -1.65
CA VAL A 211 17.71 -26.74 -0.40
C VAL A 211 18.10 -28.15 0.03
N ASN A 212 18.10 -28.39 1.35
CA ASN A 212 18.39 -29.72 1.91
C ASN A 212 17.44 -30.79 1.38
N LYS A 213 17.85 -32.07 1.32
CA LYS A 213 16.97 -33.16 0.86
C LYS A 213 15.67 -33.29 1.66
N GLU A 214 15.71 -32.95 2.95
CA GLU A 214 14.54 -32.94 3.84
C GLU A 214 13.57 -31.80 3.53
N THR A 215 14.07 -30.70 2.93
CA THR A 215 13.31 -29.55 2.46
C THR A 215 13.13 -29.54 0.93
N ALA A 216 13.76 -30.49 0.22
CA ALA A 216 13.78 -30.58 -1.23
C ALA A 216 12.42 -31.00 -1.77
N GLY A 217 11.96 -30.31 -2.82
CA GLY A 217 10.60 -30.45 -3.33
C GLY A 217 9.53 -29.69 -2.54
N LEU A 218 9.87 -29.07 -1.40
CA LEU A 218 8.95 -28.24 -0.61
C LEU A 218 8.91 -26.77 -1.12
N GLN A 219 8.05 -25.98 -0.48
CA GLN A 219 7.87 -24.55 -0.76
C GLN A 219 9.18 -23.78 -0.51
N VAL A 220 9.43 -22.71 -1.28
CA VAL A 220 10.55 -21.78 -1.04
C VAL A 220 10.41 -21.12 0.34
N VAL A 221 11.51 -20.57 0.88
CA VAL A 221 11.48 -19.84 2.16
C VAL A 221 10.41 -18.76 2.15
N HIS A 222 9.52 -18.79 3.15
CA HIS A 222 8.41 -17.85 3.31
C HIS A 222 8.86 -16.49 3.88
N CYS A 223 9.95 -15.96 3.35
CA CYS A 223 10.49 -14.65 3.65
C CYS A 223 11.26 -14.15 2.42
N SER A 224 10.73 -13.12 1.77
CA SER A 224 11.34 -12.62 0.52
C SER A 224 12.75 -12.04 0.76
N TYR A 225 13.05 -11.53 1.95
CA TYR A 225 14.39 -11.03 2.28
C TYR A 225 15.44 -12.14 2.31
N LEU A 226 15.14 -13.25 2.99
CA LEU A 226 16.01 -14.42 3.02
C LEU A 226 16.14 -15.05 1.63
N LEU A 227 15.04 -15.09 0.87
CA LEU A 227 15.06 -15.64 -0.49
C LEU A 227 15.98 -14.82 -1.42
N VAL A 228 15.85 -13.49 -1.40
CA VAL A 228 16.70 -12.60 -2.21
C VAL A 228 18.16 -12.71 -1.78
N ALA A 229 18.43 -12.77 -0.47
CA ALA A 229 19.79 -12.94 0.04
C ALA A 229 20.38 -14.32 -0.31
N ALA A 230 19.59 -15.38 -0.33
CA ALA A 230 20.06 -16.71 -0.73
C ALA A 230 20.37 -16.78 -2.23
N GLU A 231 19.53 -16.16 -3.08
CA GLU A 231 19.72 -16.16 -4.53
C GLU A 231 20.86 -15.21 -5.00
N LEU A 232 21.12 -14.12 -4.29
CA LEU A 232 22.05 -13.06 -4.71
C LEU A 232 23.19 -12.75 -3.72
N GLY A 233 23.28 -13.48 -2.61
CA GLY A 233 24.23 -13.23 -1.53
C GLY A 233 23.89 -12.00 -0.68
N TYR A 234 24.76 -11.71 0.28
CA TYR A 234 24.68 -10.50 1.10
C TYR A 234 24.66 -9.22 0.27
N PRO A 235 25.45 -9.05 -0.81
CA PRO A 235 25.39 -7.84 -1.64
C PRO A 235 23.99 -7.61 -2.23
N GLY A 236 23.35 -8.65 -2.79
CA GLY A 236 22.01 -8.54 -3.35
C GLY A 236 20.93 -8.28 -2.28
N GLY A 237 21.03 -8.96 -1.13
CA GLY A 237 20.15 -8.72 0.01
C GLY A 237 20.25 -7.29 0.54
N LEU A 238 21.46 -6.77 0.70
CA LEU A 238 21.71 -5.39 1.14
C LEU A 238 21.20 -4.37 0.13
N LEU A 239 21.40 -4.58 -1.17
CA LEU A 239 20.86 -3.71 -2.21
C LEU A 239 19.32 -3.70 -2.20
N PHE A 240 18.69 -4.83 -1.95
CA PHE A 240 17.23 -4.92 -1.84
C PHE A 240 16.69 -4.15 -0.63
N ILE A 241 17.33 -4.27 0.53
CA ILE A 241 16.98 -3.50 1.73
C ILE A 241 17.24 -2.01 1.51
N ALA A 242 18.39 -1.66 0.93
CA ALA A 242 18.76 -0.28 0.62
C ALA A 242 17.73 0.37 -0.30
N LEU A 243 17.23 -0.35 -1.32
CA LEU A 243 16.16 0.13 -2.20
C LEU A 243 14.91 0.53 -1.41
N ILE A 244 14.43 -0.34 -0.52
CA ILE A 244 13.25 -0.06 0.32
C ILE A 244 13.50 1.17 1.20
N ILE A 245 14.66 1.22 1.86
CA ILE A 245 15.05 2.33 2.74
C ILE A 245 15.14 3.65 1.96
N THR A 246 15.69 3.65 0.75
CA THR A 246 15.78 4.85 -0.09
C THR A 246 14.40 5.43 -0.38
N PHE A 247 13.44 4.61 -0.79
CA PHE A 247 12.08 5.09 -1.07
C PHE A 247 11.34 5.53 0.19
N LEU A 248 11.56 4.86 1.33
CA LEU A 248 11.06 5.34 2.62
C LEU A 248 11.64 6.71 2.96
N PHE A 249 12.95 6.90 2.84
CA PHE A 249 13.62 8.17 3.12
C PHE A 249 13.09 9.30 2.24
N ILE A 250 12.99 9.08 0.93
CA ILE A 250 12.44 10.05 -0.02
C ILE A 250 11.00 10.40 0.35
N GLY A 251 10.17 9.39 0.64
CA GLY A 251 8.79 9.59 1.06
C GLY A 251 8.67 10.36 2.39
N PHE A 252 9.47 10.02 3.40
CA PHE A 252 9.46 10.72 4.69
C PHE A 252 9.90 12.18 4.57
N LYS A 253 10.90 12.45 3.73
CA LYS A 253 11.35 13.81 3.42
C LYS A 253 10.25 14.61 2.72
N THR A 254 9.59 14.02 1.73
CA THR A 254 8.53 14.67 0.95
C THR A 254 7.24 14.87 1.75
N ARG A 255 6.95 14.00 2.73
CA ARG A 255 5.82 14.16 3.66
C ARG A 255 5.95 15.42 4.53
N ARG A 256 7.09 16.10 4.55
CA ARG A 256 7.24 17.44 5.18
C ARG A 256 6.69 18.58 4.30
N SER A 257 6.08 18.27 3.16
CA SER A 257 5.46 19.27 2.29
C SER A 257 4.36 20.05 3.02
N THR A 258 4.35 21.36 2.80
CA THR A 258 3.27 22.26 3.25
C THR A 258 2.03 22.18 2.36
N ASP A 259 2.11 21.53 1.20
CA ASP A 259 0.96 21.28 0.34
C ASP A 259 0.16 20.08 0.88
N PRO A 260 -1.13 20.25 1.24
CA PRO A 260 -1.91 19.15 1.81
C PRO A 260 -2.05 17.95 0.88
N PHE A 261 -2.14 18.19 -0.43
CA PHE A 261 -2.25 17.11 -1.41
C PHE A 261 -0.97 16.29 -1.46
N LEU A 262 0.18 16.93 -1.65
CA LEU A 262 1.48 16.23 -1.66
C LEU A 262 1.77 15.55 -0.31
N TYR A 263 1.40 16.17 0.81
CA TYR A 263 1.51 15.55 2.14
C TYR A 263 0.76 14.21 2.21
N HIS A 264 -0.50 14.19 1.79
CA HIS A 264 -1.34 13.00 1.91
C HIS A 264 -0.97 11.90 0.91
N ILE A 265 -0.60 12.25 -0.33
CA ILE A 265 -0.10 11.25 -1.30
C ILE A 265 1.25 10.70 -0.86
N SER A 266 2.17 11.56 -0.40
CA SER A 266 3.47 11.12 0.14
C SER A 266 3.28 10.24 1.39
N SER A 267 2.30 10.55 2.23
CA SER A 267 1.96 9.74 3.39
C SER A 267 1.44 8.36 2.98
N ALA A 268 0.52 8.30 2.00
CA ALA A 268 0.01 7.07 1.42
C ALA A 268 1.14 6.20 0.86
N ALA A 269 2.05 6.82 0.08
CA ALA A 269 3.17 6.12 -0.54
C ALA A 269 4.14 5.54 0.52
N VAL A 270 4.54 6.32 1.54
CA VAL A 270 5.36 5.82 2.65
C VAL A 270 4.71 4.63 3.33
N THR A 271 3.42 4.74 3.68
CA THR A 271 2.70 3.66 4.36
C THR A 271 2.49 2.46 3.46
N GLY A 272 2.38 2.65 2.14
CA GLY A 272 2.36 1.57 1.16
C GLY A 272 3.70 0.84 1.08
N VAL A 273 4.84 1.54 1.10
CA VAL A 273 6.16 0.90 1.16
C VAL A 273 6.35 0.15 2.47
N ILE A 274 5.85 0.68 3.59
CA ILE A 274 5.85 -0.03 4.89
C ILE A 274 4.98 -1.28 4.84
N ALA A 275 3.77 -1.18 4.26
CA ALA A 275 2.87 -2.33 4.06
C ALA A 275 3.54 -3.41 3.22
N PHE A 276 4.24 -3.01 2.15
CA PHE A 276 5.06 -3.92 1.36
C PHE A 276 6.16 -4.57 2.21
N ALA A 277 6.95 -3.76 2.92
CA ALA A 277 8.07 -4.26 3.71
C ALA A 277 7.64 -5.28 4.78
N ILE A 278 6.53 -5.02 5.47
CA ILE A 278 5.94 -5.94 6.46
C ILE A 278 5.38 -7.18 5.77
N GLY A 279 4.64 -7.02 4.67
CA GLY A 279 4.01 -8.12 3.93
C GLY A 279 5.01 -9.11 3.32
N MET A 280 6.24 -8.68 3.06
CA MET A 280 7.33 -9.53 2.54
C MET A 280 8.00 -10.41 3.60
N LEU A 281 7.79 -10.15 4.90
CA LEU A 281 8.37 -10.95 5.99
C LEU A 281 7.82 -12.39 6.02
N PRO A 282 6.48 -12.62 5.99
CA PRO A 282 5.91 -13.96 6.03
C PRO A 282 5.59 -14.54 4.65
N SER A 283 6.15 -13.97 3.57
CA SER A 283 5.76 -14.31 2.20
C SER A 283 6.96 -14.35 1.22
N PRO A 284 7.01 -15.34 0.30
CA PRO A 284 7.95 -15.37 -0.83
C PRO A 284 7.44 -14.61 -2.07
N ASP A 285 6.33 -13.87 -1.94
CA ASP A 285 5.57 -13.35 -3.09
C ASP A 285 6.33 -12.26 -3.88
N TYR A 286 7.48 -11.76 -3.44
CA TYR A 286 8.27 -10.80 -4.24
C TYR A 286 8.65 -11.38 -5.61
N ARG A 287 8.75 -12.70 -5.77
CA ARG A 287 9.00 -13.33 -7.08
C ARG A 287 7.83 -13.15 -8.05
N ASN A 288 6.62 -12.91 -7.54
CA ASN A 288 5.42 -12.72 -8.33
C ASN A 288 5.42 -11.37 -9.07
N LEU A 289 5.19 -11.40 -10.38
CA LEU A 289 5.18 -10.20 -11.22
C LEU A 289 4.13 -9.18 -10.78
N TYR A 290 2.96 -9.61 -10.29
CA TYR A 290 1.93 -8.72 -9.80
C TYR A 290 2.42 -7.93 -8.59
N VAL A 291 3.03 -8.59 -7.61
CA VAL A 291 3.58 -7.91 -6.42
C VAL A 291 4.66 -6.91 -6.81
N LYS A 292 5.59 -7.30 -7.71
CA LYS A 292 6.62 -6.40 -8.25
C LYS A 292 6.00 -5.17 -8.92
N ASN A 293 4.99 -5.35 -9.78
CA ASN A 293 4.35 -4.24 -10.48
C ASN A 293 3.78 -3.21 -9.50
N HIS A 294 3.05 -3.64 -8.48
CA HIS A 294 2.42 -2.70 -7.54
C HIS A 294 3.44 -1.94 -6.68
N ILE A 295 4.49 -2.59 -6.17
CA ILE A 295 5.49 -1.86 -5.37
C ILE A 295 6.28 -0.86 -6.23
N TRP A 296 6.62 -1.21 -7.46
CA TRP A 296 7.32 -0.28 -8.36
C TRP A 296 6.42 0.88 -8.81
N MET A 297 5.09 0.70 -8.90
CA MET A 297 4.18 1.83 -9.05
C MET A 297 4.24 2.78 -7.85
N VAL A 298 4.27 2.26 -6.61
CA VAL A 298 4.40 3.06 -5.38
C VAL A 298 5.74 3.79 -5.33
N TYR A 299 6.82 3.16 -5.76
CA TYR A 299 8.14 3.81 -5.91
C TYR A 299 8.09 4.95 -6.93
N GLY A 300 7.43 4.74 -8.07
CA GLY A 300 7.19 5.79 -9.07
C GLY A 300 6.42 6.98 -8.49
N ILE A 301 5.33 6.73 -7.78
CA ILE A 301 4.52 7.77 -7.11
C ILE A 301 5.36 8.53 -6.09
N THR A 302 6.18 7.83 -5.29
CA THR A 302 7.06 8.45 -4.30
C THR A 302 8.00 9.44 -4.95
N LEU A 303 8.60 9.09 -6.09
CA LEU A 303 9.48 9.99 -6.84
C LEU A 303 8.73 11.12 -7.53
N VAL A 304 7.57 10.87 -8.13
CA VAL A 304 6.75 11.92 -8.75
C VAL A 304 6.37 12.99 -7.71
N VAL A 305 5.92 12.58 -6.54
CA VAL A 305 5.53 13.52 -5.48
C VAL A 305 6.75 14.27 -4.94
N ALA A 306 7.92 13.62 -4.83
CA ALA A 306 9.17 14.27 -4.47
C ALA A 306 9.62 15.29 -5.53
N LYS A 307 9.49 14.95 -6.82
CA LYS A 307 9.76 15.80 -7.97
C LYS A 307 8.86 17.04 -7.95
N MET A 308 7.56 16.86 -7.77
CA MET A 308 6.59 17.95 -7.68
C MET A 308 6.87 18.88 -6.49
N GLU A 309 7.18 18.32 -5.31
CA GLU A 309 7.55 19.12 -4.14
C GLU A 309 8.85 19.90 -4.36
N HIS A 310 9.85 19.30 -5.02
CA HIS A 310 11.09 19.97 -5.38
C HIS A 310 10.85 21.19 -6.29
N TYR A 311 10.09 21.00 -7.38
CA TYR A 311 9.73 22.10 -8.28
C TYR A 311 8.92 23.18 -7.56
N ARG A 312 7.93 22.79 -6.75
CA ARG A 312 7.14 23.72 -5.94
C ARG A 312 8.03 24.56 -5.01
N ARG A 313 8.98 23.94 -4.31
CA ARG A 313 9.93 24.67 -3.44
C ARG A 313 10.80 25.63 -4.23
N ARG A 314 11.30 25.23 -5.40
CA ARG A 314 12.10 26.12 -6.27
C ARG A 314 11.28 27.30 -6.76
N MET A 315 10.04 27.08 -7.21
CA MET A 315 9.13 28.16 -7.61
C MET A 315 8.83 29.12 -6.47
N LEU A 316 8.58 28.61 -5.25
CA LEU A 316 8.34 29.45 -4.06
C LEU A 316 9.61 30.15 -3.55
N ALA A 317 10.80 29.67 -3.92
CA ALA A 317 12.06 30.32 -3.59
C ALA A 317 12.40 31.45 -4.59
N ASP A 318 11.79 31.52 -5.77
CA ASP A 318 12.02 32.60 -6.72
C ASP A 318 11.47 33.94 -6.16
N PRO A 319 12.31 34.99 -6.00
CA PRO A 319 11.87 36.29 -5.50
C PRO A 319 10.76 36.93 -6.35
N ARG A 320 10.78 36.74 -7.68
CA ARG A 320 9.78 37.31 -8.60
C ARG A 320 8.42 36.69 -8.37
N VAL A 321 8.37 35.37 -8.25
CA VAL A 321 7.14 34.61 -7.96
C VAL A 321 6.64 34.95 -6.56
N ARG A 322 7.53 35.11 -5.57
CA ARG A 322 7.15 35.54 -4.22
C ARG A 322 6.52 36.93 -4.22
N ALA A 323 7.10 37.89 -4.93
CA ALA A 323 6.55 39.24 -5.07
C ALA A 323 5.17 39.22 -5.76
N GLN A 324 5.01 38.46 -6.84
CA GLN A 324 3.73 38.29 -7.52
C GLN A 324 2.66 37.66 -6.62
N LEU A 325 3.00 36.62 -5.86
CA LEU A 325 2.07 35.97 -4.93
C LEU A 325 1.69 36.91 -3.77
N ALA A 326 2.63 37.71 -3.26
CA ALA A 326 2.36 38.71 -2.24
C ALA A 326 1.40 39.80 -2.75
N ALA A 327 1.65 40.33 -3.96
CA ALA A 327 0.79 41.31 -4.61
C ALA A 327 -0.63 40.75 -4.84
N ARG A 328 -0.73 39.51 -5.32
CA ARG A 328 -2.03 38.83 -5.54
C ARG A 328 -2.78 38.58 -4.25
N ARG A 329 -2.09 38.23 -3.15
CA ARG A 329 -2.70 38.07 -1.82
C ARG A 329 -3.27 39.39 -1.31
N LYS A 330 -2.50 40.48 -1.45
CA LYS A 330 -2.94 41.82 -1.06
C LYS A 330 -4.20 42.25 -1.82
N ALA A 331 -4.20 42.08 -3.15
CA ALA A 331 -5.37 42.37 -3.98
C ALA A 331 -6.61 41.55 -3.60
N LEU A 332 -6.44 40.27 -3.25
CA LEU A 332 -7.54 39.42 -2.76
C LEU A 332 -8.09 39.87 -1.40
N GLN A 333 -7.22 40.30 -0.48
CA GLN A 333 -7.64 40.87 0.80
C GLN A 333 -8.44 42.16 0.60
N GLU A 334 -7.93 43.08 -0.21
CA GLU A 334 -8.62 44.33 -0.55
C GLU A 334 -9.99 44.05 -1.20
N GLN A 335 -10.08 43.06 -2.09
CA GLN A 335 -11.35 42.65 -2.70
C GLN A 335 -12.33 42.06 -1.66
N GLN A 336 -11.84 41.28 -0.70
CA GLN A 336 -12.65 40.71 0.38
C GLN A 336 -13.14 41.78 1.35
N GLU A 337 -12.28 42.73 1.72
CA GLU A 337 -12.62 43.88 2.58
C GLU A 337 -13.66 44.78 1.88
N ALA A 338 -13.50 45.07 0.59
CA ALA A 338 -14.48 45.81 -0.19
C ALA A 338 -15.83 45.08 -0.30
N LEU A 339 -15.83 43.75 -0.45
CA LEU A 339 -17.04 42.93 -0.43
C LEU A 339 -17.71 42.92 0.95
N ALA A 340 -16.94 42.88 2.03
CA ALA A 340 -17.45 42.93 3.40
C ALA A 340 -18.05 44.30 3.72
N ALA A 341 -17.40 45.39 3.31
CA ALA A 341 -17.91 46.76 3.46
C ALA A 341 -19.21 46.99 2.67
N ARG A 342 -19.33 46.41 1.47
CA ARG A 342 -20.58 46.47 0.66
C ARG A 342 -21.73 45.64 1.22
N ARG A 343 -21.48 44.69 2.13
CA ARG A 343 -22.53 43.90 2.81
C ARG A 343 -23.09 44.58 4.07
N LEU A 344 -22.48 45.68 4.51
CA LEU A 344 -22.88 46.43 5.72
C LEU A 344 -23.81 47.65 5.53
N PRO A 345 -24.32 48.06 4.35
CA PRO A 345 -25.32 49.13 4.30
C PRO A 345 -26.73 48.54 4.46
N GLY A 346 -27.24 48.52 5.69
CA GLY A 346 -28.62 48.10 5.97
C GLY A 346 -29.09 48.09 7.44
N MET A 347 -28.21 48.28 8.43
CA MET A 347 -28.60 48.36 9.85
C MET A 347 -28.21 49.71 10.49
N GLN A 348 -28.47 50.80 9.79
CA GLN A 348 -28.52 52.14 10.39
C GLN A 348 -29.69 52.89 9.75
N GLY A 349 -30.85 52.87 10.40
CA GLY A 349 -31.97 53.75 10.04
C GLY A 349 -33.36 53.19 10.28
N SER A 350 -33.76 53.03 11.55
CA SER A 350 -35.10 53.40 12.04
C SER A 350 -35.13 53.21 13.55
N PHE A 351 -35.02 54.33 14.28
CA PHE A 351 -35.43 54.46 15.67
C PHE A 351 -36.96 54.50 15.76
#